data_AF-A0A7C4WAH0-F1
#
_entry.id   AF-A0A7C4WAH0-F1
#
_cell.length_a   1.000
_cell.length_b   1.000
_cell.length_c   1.000
_cell.angle_alpha   90.00
_cell.angle_beta   90.00
_cell.angle_gamma   90.00
#
_symmetry.space_group_name_H-M   'P 1'
#
loop_
_entity.id
_entity.type
_entity.pdbx_description
1 polymer ?
#
loop_
_entity_poly.entity_id
_entity_poly.type
_entity_poly.pdbx_seq_one_letter_code
_entity_poly.pdbx_strand_id
1 'polypeptide(L)'
;MCNRGQIEEPIAIRHLKKFAASQVKIEELEVPQVARTGKRVAIIGAGPAGLSAANDLALKGHEVTVFEALPEPGGMLRYGIPEYRLPKETLRKEIDYIRRLRVEIKTG
;
A
#
# COMPACT_ATOMS: atom_id res chain seq x y z
N MET A 1 10.48 -12.73 -15.85
CA MET A 1 11.85 -13.28 -15.75
C MET A 1 12.79 -12.30 -16.44
N CYS A 2 14.04 -12.12 -15.98
CA CYS A 2 14.97 -11.16 -16.61
C CYS A 2 15.76 -11.84 -17.74
N ASN A 3 15.62 -11.35 -18.97
CA ASN A 3 16.31 -11.93 -20.14
C ASN A 3 17.85 -11.82 -20.04
N ARG A 4 18.38 -10.83 -19.31
CA ARG A 4 19.82 -10.70 -19.09
C ARG A 4 20.41 -11.92 -18.38
N GLY A 5 19.60 -12.60 -17.56
CA GLY A 5 19.92 -13.88 -16.91
C GLY A 5 20.23 -15.03 -17.86
N GLN A 6 19.95 -14.89 -19.17
CA GLN A 6 20.30 -15.87 -20.20
C GLN A 6 21.68 -15.62 -20.81
N ILE A 7 22.32 -14.49 -20.52
CA ILE A 7 23.63 -14.09 -21.04
C ILE A 7 24.63 -13.96 -19.88
N GLU A 8 24.25 -13.27 -18.80
CA GLU A 8 25.05 -13.03 -17.60
C GLU A 8 24.15 -12.93 -16.36
N GLU A 9 24.57 -12.23 -15.31
CA GLU A 9 23.77 -12.04 -14.11
C GLU A 9 22.49 -11.23 -14.37
N PRO A 10 21.35 -11.62 -13.77
CA PRO A 10 20.11 -10.87 -13.91
C PRO A 10 20.20 -9.52 -13.21
N ILE A 11 19.51 -8.53 -13.77
CA ILE A 11 19.43 -7.20 -13.14
C ILE A 11 18.78 -7.32 -11.77
N ALA A 12 19.35 -6.63 -10.77
CA ALA A 12 18.84 -6.55 -9.41
C ALA A 12 17.56 -5.68 -9.29
N ILE A 13 16.52 -5.99 -10.06
CA ILE A 13 15.27 -5.20 -10.20
C ILE A 13 14.65 -4.86 -8.83
N ARG A 14 14.60 -5.82 -7.92
CA ARG A 14 14.09 -5.61 -6.55
C ARG A 14 14.89 -4.54 -5.80
N HIS A 15 16.22 -4.55 -5.91
CA HIS A 15 17.10 -3.62 -5.21
C HIS A 15 17.00 -2.22 -5.84
N LEU A 16 16.95 -2.13 -7.16
CA LEU A 16 16.72 -0.88 -7.87
C LEU A 16 15.37 -0.25 -7.49
N LYS A 17 14.29 -1.04 -7.45
CA LYS A 17 12.97 -0.58 -6.99
C LYS A 17 13.02 -0.11 -5.55
N LYS A 18 13.65 -0.88 -4.64
CA LYS A 18 13.78 -0.51 -3.22
C LYS A 18 14.55 0.79 -3.06
N PHE A 19 15.66 0.94 -3.77
CA PHE A 19 16.48 2.16 -3.74
C PHE A 19 15.71 3.37 -4.25
N ALA A 20 15.02 3.26 -5.39
CA ALA A 20 14.22 4.35 -5.94
C ALA A 20 13.08 4.74 -5.00
N ALA A 21 12.33 3.75 -4.47
CA ALA A 21 11.24 3.99 -3.54
C ALA A 21 11.72 4.65 -2.23
N SER A 22 12.93 4.33 -1.76
CA SER A 22 13.47 4.92 -0.53
C SER A 22 13.91 6.38 -0.68
N GLN A 23 14.05 6.90 -1.91
CA GLN A 23 14.36 8.31 -2.14
C GLN A 23 13.12 9.22 -2.00
N VAL A 24 11.91 8.63 -2.01
CA VAL A 24 10.66 9.38 -1.97
C VAL A 24 10.13 9.42 -0.54
N LYS A 25 9.75 10.62 -0.10
CA LYS A 25 9.00 10.79 1.15
C LYS A 25 7.51 10.76 0.85
N ILE A 26 6.90 9.61 1.07
CA ILE A 26 5.49 9.36 0.73
C ILE A 26 4.52 10.31 1.45
N GLU A 27 4.91 10.80 2.62
CA GLU A 27 4.15 11.76 3.41
C GLU A 27 4.07 13.14 2.75
N GLU A 28 5.06 13.49 1.91
CA GLU A 28 5.12 14.75 1.17
C GLU A 28 4.45 14.64 -0.22
N LEU A 29 4.01 13.44 -0.64
CA LEU A 29 3.32 13.28 -1.92
C LEU A 29 1.97 13.99 -1.91
N GLU A 30 1.66 14.65 -3.03
CA GLU A 30 0.35 15.23 -3.26
C GLU A 30 -0.71 14.14 -3.45
N VAL A 31 -1.89 14.41 -2.90
CA VAL A 31 -3.05 13.54 -3.05
C VAL A 31 -3.87 14.06 -4.23
N PRO A 32 -4.11 13.26 -5.28
CA PRO A 32 -4.86 13.73 -6.45
C PRO A 32 -6.30 14.05 -6.07
N GLN A 33 -6.83 15.15 -6.62
CA GLN A 33 -8.25 15.46 -6.49
C GLN A 33 -9.03 14.70 -7.56
N VAL A 34 -9.97 13.88 -7.11
CA VAL A 34 -10.80 13.03 -7.97
C VAL A 34 -12.27 13.35 -7.76
N ALA A 35 -13.05 13.34 -8.85
CA ALA A 35 -14.48 13.58 -8.80
C ALA A 35 -15.18 12.41 -8.07
N ARG A 36 -16.05 12.73 -7.10
CA ARG A 36 -16.77 11.69 -6.34
C ARG A 36 -17.79 11.01 -7.24
N THR A 37 -17.80 9.68 -7.25
CA THR A 37 -18.79 8.91 -8.03
C THR A 37 -20.11 8.73 -7.27
N GLY A 38 -20.18 9.09 -5.98
CA GLY A 38 -21.32 8.82 -5.10
C GLY A 38 -21.52 7.34 -4.71
N LYS A 39 -20.60 6.45 -5.10
CA LYS A 39 -20.66 5.01 -4.78
C LYS A 39 -19.83 4.70 -3.54
N ARG A 40 -20.33 3.80 -2.71
CA ARG A 40 -19.68 3.33 -1.48
C ARG A 40 -19.21 1.89 -1.63
N VAL A 41 -18.01 1.59 -1.14
CA VAL A 41 -17.41 0.26 -1.18
C VAL A 41 -16.89 -0.13 0.20
N ALA A 42 -17.26 -1.33 0.65
CA ALA A 42 -16.72 -1.96 1.84
C ALA A 42 -15.69 -3.02 1.44
N ILE A 43 -14.53 -3.03 2.10
CA ILE A 43 -13.45 -4.01 1.90
C ILE A 43 -13.23 -4.74 3.22
N ILE A 44 -13.20 -6.07 3.18
CA ILE A 44 -12.94 -6.91 4.35
C ILE A 44 -11.48 -7.37 4.34
N GLY A 45 -10.72 -6.96 5.36
CA GLY A 45 -9.31 -7.20 5.56
C GLY A 45 -8.42 -6.03 5.09
N ALA A 46 -7.55 -5.54 5.96
CA ALA A 46 -6.53 -4.52 5.68
C ALA A 46 -5.16 -5.14 5.37
N GLY A 47 -5.16 -6.28 4.68
CA GLY A 47 -3.94 -6.88 4.10
C GLY A 47 -3.49 -6.18 2.81
N PRO A 48 -2.43 -6.67 2.16
CA PRO A 48 -1.90 -6.06 0.92
C PRO A 48 -2.97 -5.94 -0.18
N ALA A 49 -3.83 -6.96 -0.33
CA ALA A 49 -4.89 -6.94 -1.33
C ALA A 49 -5.96 -5.88 -1.02
N GLY A 50 -6.45 -5.83 0.22
CA GLY A 50 -7.48 -4.89 0.64
C GLY A 50 -7.01 -3.43 0.59
N LEU A 51 -5.78 -3.17 1.03
CA LEU A 51 -5.16 -1.84 0.96
C LEU A 51 -4.94 -1.40 -0.50
N SER A 52 -4.49 -2.30 -1.38
CA SER A 52 -4.31 -1.98 -2.81
C SER A 52 -5.65 -1.67 -3.48
N ALA A 53 -6.69 -2.48 -3.20
CA ALA A 53 -8.03 -2.24 -3.71
C ALA A 53 -8.60 -0.90 -3.20
N ALA A 54 -8.36 -0.57 -1.92
CA ALA A 54 -8.80 0.68 -1.34
C ALA A 54 -8.15 1.90 -2.02
N ASN A 55 -6.83 1.84 -2.24
CA ASN A 55 -6.09 2.86 -2.98
C ASN A 55 -6.70 3.10 -4.37
N ASP A 56 -6.87 2.04 -5.16
CA ASP A 56 -7.34 2.16 -6.54
C ASP A 56 -8.79 2.65 -6.63
N LEU A 57 -9.65 2.20 -5.72
CA LEU A 57 -11.06 2.63 -5.69
C LEU A 57 -11.20 4.08 -5.21
N ALA A 58 -10.37 4.49 -4.25
CA ALA A 58 -10.32 5.88 -3.80
C ALA A 58 -9.85 6.81 -4.93
N LEU A 59 -8.82 6.43 -5.69
CA LEU A 59 -8.36 7.15 -6.88
C LEU A 59 -9.39 7.19 -8.02
N LYS A 60 -10.35 6.26 -8.04
CA LYS A 60 -11.51 6.29 -8.95
C LYS A 60 -12.66 7.15 -8.43
N GLY A 61 -12.52 7.77 -7.25
CA GLY A 61 -13.52 8.65 -6.66
C GLY A 61 -14.62 7.94 -5.86
N HIS A 62 -14.43 6.67 -5.52
CA HIS A 62 -15.34 5.94 -4.64
C HIS A 62 -15.07 6.27 -3.17
N GLU A 63 -16.11 6.17 -2.35
CA GLU A 63 -15.99 6.25 -0.90
C GLU A 63 -15.74 4.86 -0.34
N VAL A 64 -14.58 4.66 0.29
CA VAL A 64 -14.09 3.33 0.67
C VAL A 64 -13.92 3.23 2.18
N THR A 65 -14.49 2.16 2.76
CA THR A 65 -14.23 1.76 4.15
C THR A 65 -13.62 0.36 4.17
N VAL A 66 -12.49 0.20 4.84
CA VAL A 66 -11.81 -1.07 5.07
C VAL A 66 -12.09 -1.51 6.51
N PHE A 67 -12.51 -2.77 6.69
CA PHE A 67 -12.74 -3.39 7.99
C PHE A 67 -11.64 -4.42 8.27
N GLU A 68 -10.98 -4.31 9.41
CA GLU A 68 -9.87 -5.18 9.82
C GLU A 68 -10.12 -5.70 11.22
N ALA A 69 -10.04 -7.03 11.39
CA ALA A 69 -10.29 -7.68 12.67
C ALA A 69 -9.13 -7.50 13.67
N LEU A 70 -7.90 -7.29 13.17
CA LEU A 70 -6.72 -7.10 13.99
C LEU A 70 -6.59 -5.63 14.46
N PRO A 71 -5.87 -5.38 15.57
CA PRO A 71 -5.73 -4.03 16.13
C PRO A 71 -5.09 -3.00 15.21
N GLU A 72 -4.30 -3.43 14.23
CA GLU A 72 -3.62 -2.56 13.28
C GLU A 72 -3.72 -3.09 11.84
N PRO A 73 -3.83 -2.19 10.85
CA PRO A 73 -3.86 -2.59 9.44
C PRO A 73 -2.48 -3.05 8.94
N GLY A 74 -2.49 -3.84 7.87
CA GLY A 74 -1.30 -4.36 7.18
C GLY A 74 -1.33 -5.88 6.97
N GLY A 75 -2.19 -6.60 7.70
CA GLY A 75 -2.31 -8.06 7.61
C GLY A 75 -0.95 -8.75 7.74
N MET A 76 -0.66 -9.70 6.83
CA MET A 76 0.61 -10.44 6.84
C MET A 76 1.86 -9.55 6.70
N LEU A 77 1.75 -8.35 6.09
CA LEU A 77 2.88 -7.42 6.03
C LEU A 77 3.30 -6.94 7.42
N ARG A 78 2.34 -6.77 8.33
CA ARG A 78 2.58 -6.34 9.71
C ARG A 78 2.87 -7.51 10.64
N TYR A 79 2.05 -8.55 10.57
CA TYR A 79 2.03 -9.62 11.57
C TYR A 79 2.88 -10.84 11.18
N GLY A 80 3.21 -11.00 9.90
CA GLY A 80 3.97 -12.16 9.40
C GLY A 80 5.42 -11.86 9.02
N ILE A 81 5.73 -10.64 8.58
CA ILE A 81 7.07 -10.29 8.10
C ILE A 81 7.89 -9.65 9.24
N PRO A 82 9.07 -10.19 9.57
CA PRO A 82 9.96 -9.58 10.55
C PRO A 82 10.42 -8.18 10.17
N GLU A 83 10.62 -7.33 11.18
CA GLU A 83 10.93 -5.91 11.03
C GLU A 83 12.23 -5.61 10.27
N TYR A 84 13.26 -6.46 10.43
CA TYR A 84 14.51 -6.32 9.66
C TYR A 84 14.33 -6.58 8.15
N ARG A 85 13.27 -7.29 7.75
CA ARG A 85 12.91 -7.49 6.32
C ARG A 85 11.97 -6.40 5.81
N LEU A 86 11.02 -5.98 6.64
CA LEU A 86 10.05 -4.93 6.32
C LEU A 86 9.86 -4.03 7.55
N PRO A 87 10.48 -2.85 7.58
CA PRO A 87 10.32 -1.91 8.68
C PRO A 87 8.85 -1.50 8.85
N LYS A 88 8.35 -1.59 10.09
CA LYS A 88 6.95 -1.24 10.41
C LYS A 88 6.64 0.22 10.11
N GLU A 89 7.65 1.07 10.26
CA GLU A 89 7.57 2.50 9.93
C GLU A 89 7.31 2.74 8.44
N THR A 90 7.97 2.01 7.54
CA THR A 90 7.69 2.10 6.11
C THR A 90 6.25 1.69 5.83
N LEU A 91 5.79 0.58 6.42
CA LEU A 91 4.41 0.12 6.26
C LEU A 91 3.38 1.14 6.78
N ARG A 92 3.66 1.75 7.93
CA ARG A 92 2.81 2.79 8.53
C ARG A 92 2.62 3.98 7.58
N LYS A 93 3.71 4.48 7.01
CA LYS A 93 3.70 5.61 6.06
C LYS A 93 2.89 5.31 4.79
N GLU A 94 3.03 4.10 4.25
CA GLU A 94 2.25 3.63 3.09
C GLU A 94 0.75 3.56 3.41
N ILE A 95 0.38 3.05 4.59
CA ILE A 95 -1.03 3.00 5.01
C ILE A 95 -1.58 4.40 5.27
N ASP A 96 -0.80 5.30 5.85
CA ASP A 96 -1.21 6.68 6.10
C ASP A 96 -1.40 7.46 4.80
N TYR A 97 -0.62 7.18 3.75
CA TYR A 97 -0.91 7.70 2.40
C TYR A 97 -2.28 7.23 1.90
N ILE A 98 -2.61 5.95 2.06
CA ILE A 98 -3.92 5.41 1.68
C ILE A 98 -5.05 6.09 2.48
N ARG A 99 -4.87 6.35 3.77
CA ARG A 99 -5.83 7.12 4.58
C ARG A 99 -6.04 8.53 4.04
N ARG A 100 -4.98 9.19 3.58
CA ARG A 100 -5.06 10.53 2.96
C ARG A 100 -5.88 10.55 1.67
N LEU A 101 -6.04 9.40 0.99
CA LEU A 101 -6.96 9.23 -0.15
C LEU A 101 -8.44 9.16 0.25
N ARG A 102 -8.79 9.54 1.50
CA ARG A 102 -10.16 9.48 2.06
C ARG A 102 -10.67 8.05 2.22
N VAL A 103 -9.74 7.09 2.40
CA VAL A 103 -10.08 5.72 2.80
C VAL A 103 -10.22 5.69 4.31
N GLU A 104 -11.38 5.24 4.79
CA GLU A 104 -11.59 4.95 6.22
C GLU A 104 -11.11 3.53 6.52
N ILE A 105 -10.34 3.34 7.60
CA ILE A 105 -9.90 2.01 8.04
C ILE A 105 -10.37 1.81 9.48
N LYS A 106 -11.26 0.85 9.67
CA LYS A 106 -11.81 0.45 10.98
C LYS A 106 -11.15 -0.84 11.44
N THR A 107 -10.50 -0.78 12.59
CA THR A 107 -9.80 -1.89 13.25
C THR A 107 -10.57 -2.36 14.48
N GLY A 108 -10.47 -3.64 14.82
CA GLY A 108 -11.11 -4.26 15.99
C GLY A 108 -12.41 -4.97 15.63
#